data_AF-A0A920NND6-F1
#
_entry.id   AF-A0A920NND6-F1
#
_cell.length_a   1.000
_cell.length_b   1.000
_cell.length_c   1.000
_cell.angle_alpha   90.00
_cell.angle_beta   90.00
_cell.angle_gamma   90.00
#
_symmetry.space_group_name_H-M   'P 1'
#
loop_
_entity.id
_entity.type
_entity.pdbx_description
1 polymer ?
#
loop_
_entity_poly.entity_id
_entity_poly.type
_entity_poly.pdbx_seq_one_letter_code
_entity_poly.pdbx_strand_id
1 'polypeptide(L)'
;MWFFMITSYILVTLSGIGILLIGINHYLNIWPTHHITLDLLVSIIFIATQTLVIFFFVGMGVNVKEYTQTNQEIGDRFYKGILGIKRKLYPPTLMVTILFMATVILDGGFFLGKVNEWWFHIIYLLTLYYYIKATGVQHKAFIGSTNIVLAMTKTDRQ
;
A
#
# COMPACT_ATOMS: atom_id res chain seq x y z
N MET A 1 3.33 -7.82 -15.54
CA MET A 1 3.71 -8.00 -14.12
C MET A 1 4.85 -7.07 -13.68
N TRP A 2 6.00 -7.09 -14.35
CA TRP A 2 7.16 -6.28 -13.96
C TRP A 2 6.90 -4.75 -13.97
N PHE A 3 6.25 -4.25 -15.02
CA PHE A 3 5.81 -2.85 -15.11
C PHE A 3 4.99 -2.41 -13.87
N PHE A 4 3.91 -3.14 -13.56
CA PHE A 4 3.05 -2.82 -12.41
C PHE A 4 3.79 -2.82 -11.07
N MET A 5 4.77 -3.72 -10.90
CA MET A 5 5.57 -3.78 -9.68
C MET A 5 6.46 -2.53 -9.53
N ILE A 6 7.15 -2.12 -10.60
CA ILE A 6 7.98 -0.91 -10.59
C ILE A 6 7.13 0.32 -10.33
N THR A 7 6.01 0.46 -11.04
CA THR A 7 5.08 1.57 -10.84
C THR A 7 4.58 1.61 -9.40
N SER A 8 4.29 0.44 -8.79
CA SER A 8 3.92 0.35 -7.38
C SER A 8 5.03 0.83 -6.45
N TYR A 9 6.29 0.46 -6.68
CA TYR A 9 7.41 0.92 -5.85
C TYR A 9 7.63 2.43 -5.94
N ILE A 10 7.52 3.00 -7.15
CA ILE A 10 7.64 4.45 -7.36
C ILE A 10 6.53 5.17 -6.59
N LEU A 11 5.28 4.72 -6.75
CA LEU A 11 4.11 5.30 -6.10
C LEU A 11 4.12 5.13 -4.57
N VAL A 12 4.57 3.98 -4.06
CA VAL A 12 4.80 3.79 -2.62
C VAL A 12 5.81 4.83 -2.14
N THR A 13 6.97 4.96 -2.79
CA THR A 13 7.98 5.95 -2.41
C THR A 13 7.44 7.38 -2.41
N LEU A 14 6.71 7.76 -3.46
CA LEU A 14 6.05 9.07 -3.56
C LEU A 14 5.03 9.28 -2.43
N SER A 15 4.25 8.26 -2.09
CA SER A 15 3.29 8.31 -0.97
C SER A 15 3.99 8.50 0.37
N GLY A 16 5.17 7.89 0.56
CA GLY A 16 5.97 8.06 1.77
C GLY A 16 6.50 9.48 1.90
N ILE A 17 6.99 10.06 0.81
CA ILE A 17 7.39 11.47 0.75
C ILE A 17 6.18 12.36 1.06
N GLY A 18 5.01 12.07 0.50
CA GLY A 18 3.77 12.80 0.76
C GLY A 18 3.38 12.81 2.24
N ILE A 19 3.44 11.66 2.93
CA ILE A 19 3.14 11.60 4.38
C ILE A 19 4.13 12.45 5.19
N LEU A 20 5.40 12.47 4.83
CA LEU A 20 6.39 13.33 5.49
C LEU A 20 6.08 14.81 5.23
N LEU A 21 5.69 15.17 4.01
CA LEU A 21 5.30 16.54 3.67
C LEU A 21 4.08 17.02 4.48
N ILE A 22 3.06 16.17 4.69
CA ILE A 22 1.91 16.50 5.56
C ILE A 22 2.40 16.84 6.96
N GLY A 23 3.22 15.98 7.57
CA GLY A 23 3.75 16.23 8.92
C GLY A 23 4.58 17.50 9.00
N ILE A 24 5.50 17.70 8.05
CA ILE A 24 6.32 18.92 7.98
C ILE A 24 5.43 20.15 7.86
N ASN A 25 4.42 20.09 6.98
CA ASN A 25 3.51 21.21 6.77
C ASN A 25 2.72 21.51 8.05
N HIS A 26 2.22 20.49 8.76
CA HIS A 26 1.52 20.65 10.04
C HIS A 26 2.38 21.40 11.09
N TYR A 27 3.64 21.01 11.28
CA TYR A 27 4.49 21.61 12.32
C TYR A 27 5.13 22.95 11.93
N LEU A 28 5.53 23.11 10.68
CA LEU A 28 6.30 24.28 10.23
C LEU A 28 5.47 25.31 9.49
N ASN A 29 4.19 25.01 9.22
CA ASN A 29 3.23 25.91 8.58
C ASN A 29 3.79 26.51 7.27
N ILE A 30 4.45 25.68 6.45
CA ILE A 30 5.19 26.13 5.25
C ILE A 30 4.22 26.68 4.20
N TRP A 31 2.98 26.18 4.15
CA TRP A 31 1.98 26.63 3.19
C TRP A 31 0.61 26.99 3.81
N PRO A 32 0.52 28.06 4.62
CA PRO A 32 -0.65 28.42 5.44
C PRO A 32 -1.97 28.51 4.69
N THR A 33 -1.93 28.97 3.44
CA THR A 33 -3.12 29.16 2.59
C THR A 33 -3.56 27.91 1.84
N HIS A 34 -2.72 26.88 1.73
CA HIS A 34 -3.00 25.68 0.94
C HIS A 34 -2.78 24.37 1.70
N HIS A 35 -2.80 24.38 3.04
CA HIS A 35 -2.68 23.18 3.89
C HIS A 35 -3.59 22.05 3.42
N ILE A 36 -4.89 22.34 3.36
CA ILE A 36 -5.91 21.36 2.98
C ILE A 36 -5.69 20.86 1.55
N THR A 37 -5.23 21.73 0.63
CA THR A 37 -4.97 21.33 -0.76
C THR A 37 -3.81 20.34 -0.86
N LEU A 38 -2.75 20.53 -0.08
CA LEU A 38 -1.62 19.61 -0.03
C LEU A 38 -2.06 18.24 0.49
N ASP A 39 -2.81 18.22 1.58
CA ASP A 39 -3.27 16.97 2.21
C ASP A 39 -4.18 16.18 1.27
N LEU A 40 -5.07 16.87 0.54
CA LEU A 40 -5.91 16.26 -0.48
C LEU A 40 -5.11 15.71 -1.66
N LEU A 41 -4.10 16.45 -2.15
CA LEU A 41 -3.23 15.99 -3.23
C LEU A 41 -2.46 14.73 -2.82
N VAL A 42 -1.85 14.73 -1.65
CA VAL A 42 -1.15 13.56 -1.09
C VAL A 42 -2.13 12.41 -0.91
N SER A 43 -3.36 12.67 -0.48
CA SER A 43 -4.40 11.64 -0.33
C SER A 43 -4.76 10.94 -1.62
N ILE A 44 -4.89 11.69 -2.72
CA ILE A 44 -5.16 11.12 -4.04
C ILE A 44 -4.02 10.18 -4.45
N ILE A 45 -2.77 10.63 -4.33
CA ILE A 45 -1.58 9.83 -4.65
C ILE A 45 -1.53 8.58 -3.76
N PHE A 46 -1.79 8.73 -2.46
CA PHE A 46 -1.75 7.65 -1.49
C PHE A 46 -2.81 6.58 -1.78
N ILE A 47 -4.07 6.97 -1.97
CA ILE A 47 -5.16 6.03 -2.25
C ILE A 47 -4.93 5.33 -3.59
N ALA A 48 -4.50 6.07 -4.62
CA ALA A 48 -4.15 5.49 -5.92
C ALA A 48 -3.04 4.44 -5.77
N THR A 49 -2.03 4.72 -4.94
CA THR A 49 -0.93 3.80 -4.63
C THR A 49 -1.42 2.52 -3.97
N GLN A 50 -2.18 2.62 -2.87
CA GLN A 50 -2.67 1.43 -2.17
C GLN A 50 -3.61 0.60 -3.05
N THR A 51 -4.43 1.28 -3.86
CA THR A 51 -5.31 0.65 -4.85
C THR A 51 -4.51 -0.12 -5.89
N LEU A 52 -3.46 0.49 -6.45
CA LEU A 52 -2.58 -0.17 -7.42
C LEU A 52 -1.89 -1.40 -6.83
N VAL A 53 -1.38 -1.29 -5.60
CA VAL A 53 -0.77 -2.41 -4.88
C VAL A 53 -1.77 -3.56 -4.75
N ILE A 54 -2.99 -3.30 -4.27
CA ILE A 54 -4.02 -4.33 -4.13
C ILE A 54 -4.36 -4.95 -5.50
N PHE A 55 -4.55 -4.13 -6.53
CA PHE A 55 -4.84 -4.62 -7.89
C PHE A 55 -3.75 -5.52 -8.45
N PHE A 56 -2.48 -5.20 -8.20
CA PHE A 56 -1.37 -6.07 -8.58
C PHE A 56 -1.57 -7.48 -7.99
N PHE A 57 -1.83 -7.60 -6.69
CA PHE A 57 -2.00 -8.90 -6.04
C PHE A 57 -3.31 -9.60 -6.42
N VAL A 58 -4.37 -8.84 -6.72
CA VAL A 58 -5.61 -9.39 -7.26
C VAL A 58 -5.35 -10.04 -8.61
N GLY A 59 -4.79 -9.30 -9.58
CA GLY A 59 -4.48 -9.81 -10.92
C GLY A 59 -3.51 -10.98 -10.89
N MET A 60 -2.50 -10.92 -10.03
CA MET A 60 -1.59 -12.03 -9.76
C MET A 60 -2.33 -13.30 -9.31
N GLY A 61 -3.26 -13.16 -8.37
CA GLY A 61 -4.01 -14.32 -7.87
C GLY A 61 -4.92 -14.94 -8.92
N VAL A 62 -5.47 -14.15 -9.85
CA VAL A 62 -6.25 -14.66 -10.97
C VAL A 62 -5.35 -15.45 -11.92
N ASN A 63 -4.22 -14.88 -12.34
CA ASN A 63 -3.26 -15.54 -13.23
C ASN A 63 -2.74 -16.87 -12.64
N VAL A 64 -2.38 -16.88 -11.36
CA VAL A 64 -1.95 -18.10 -10.64
C VAL A 64 -3.05 -19.16 -10.58
N LYS A 65 -4.31 -18.74 -10.39
CA LYS A 65 -5.46 -19.64 -10.33
C LYS A 65 -5.73 -20.28 -11.69
N GLU A 66 -5.76 -19.48 -12.75
CA GLU A 66 -5.94 -19.94 -14.13
C GLU A 66 -4.86 -20.95 -14.50
N TYR A 67 -3.60 -20.65 -14.22
CA TYR A 67 -2.48 -21.57 -14.45
C TYR A 67 -2.65 -22.91 -13.72
N THR A 68 -3.10 -22.89 -12.46
CA THR A 68 -3.31 -24.11 -11.66
C THR A 68 -4.49 -24.95 -12.19
N GLN A 69 -5.52 -24.30 -12.72
CA GLN A 69 -6.67 -25.00 -13.32
C GLN A 69 -6.31 -25.69 -14.64
N THR A 70 -5.42 -25.09 -15.43
CA THR A 70 -4.92 -25.67 -16.68
C THR A 70 -3.93 -26.81 -16.42
N ASN A 71 -3.15 -26.75 -15.33
CA ASN A 71 -2.11 -27.72 -15.00
C ASN A 71 -2.45 -28.50 -13.71
N GLN A 72 -3.51 -29.30 -13.75
CA GLN A 72 -4.02 -30.03 -12.59
C GLN A 72 -2.99 -30.96 -11.93
N GLU A 73 -2.01 -31.44 -12.68
CA GLU A 73 -0.95 -32.33 -12.22
C GLU A 73 -0.02 -31.71 -11.16
N ILE A 74 0.11 -30.37 -11.17
CA ILE A 74 0.95 -29.62 -10.22
C ILE A 74 0.25 -29.44 -8.87
N GLY A 75 -1.07 -29.59 -8.83
CA GLY A 75 -1.93 -29.38 -7.67
C GLY A 75 -1.98 -27.94 -7.16
N ASP A 76 -2.73 -27.72 -6.08
CA ASP A 76 -3.05 -26.38 -5.54
C ASP A 76 -1.89 -25.64 -4.84
N ARG A 77 -0.64 -26.10 -5.00
CA ARG A 77 0.51 -25.57 -4.25
C ARG A 77 0.72 -24.08 -4.48
N PHE A 78 0.61 -23.63 -5.73
CA PHE A 78 0.82 -22.24 -6.12
C PHE A 78 -0.36 -21.35 -5.72
N TYR A 79 -1.57 -21.87 -5.86
CA TYR A 79 -2.79 -21.18 -5.44
C TYR A 79 -2.84 -20.98 -3.90
N LYS A 80 -2.46 -21.99 -3.12
CA LYS A 80 -2.31 -21.85 -1.66
C LYS A 80 -1.22 -20.84 -1.29
N GLY A 81 -0.12 -20.83 -2.04
CA GLY A 81 0.96 -19.85 -1.88
C GLY A 81 0.49 -18.41 -2.06
N ILE A 82 -0.22 -18.11 -3.16
CA ILE A 82 -0.70 -16.75 -3.41
C ILE A 82 -1.79 -16.31 -2.41
N LEU A 83 -2.65 -17.24 -1.96
CA LEU A 83 -3.61 -16.99 -0.88
C LEU A 83 -2.90 -16.64 0.44
N GLY A 84 -1.83 -17.35 0.77
CA GLY A 84 -1.01 -17.08 1.96
C GLY A 84 -0.37 -15.68 1.92
N ILE A 85 0.09 -15.25 0.74
CA ILE A 85 0.64 -13.90 0.54
C ILE A 85 -0.46 -12.84 0.75
N LYS A 86 -1.63 -12.99 0.12
CA LYS A 86 -2.75 -12.04 0.27
C LYS A 86 -3.19 -11.87 1.72
N ARG A 87 -3.30 -12.97 2.47
CA ARG A 87 -3.69 -12.95 3.89
C ARG A 87 -2.72 -12.17 4.77
N LYS A 88 -1.42 -12.18 4.46
CA LYS A 88 -0.41 -11.40 5.19
C LYS A 88 -0.37 -9.95 4.75
N LEU A 89 -0.65 -9.68 3.49
CA LEU A 89 -0.55 -8.37 2.86
C LEU A 89 -1.74 -7.45 3.15
N TYR A 90 -2.96 -7.96 3.05
CA TYR A 90 -4.17 -7.12 3.05
C TYR A 90 -4.40 -6.43 4.40
N PRO A 91 -4.31 -7.10 5.57
CA PRO A 91 -4.55 -6.45 6.86
C PRO A 91 -3.67 -5.21 7.11
N PRO A 92 -2.34 -5.24 6.95
CA PRO A 92 -1.52 -4.05 7.17
C PRO A 92 -1.75 -2.97 6.11
N THR A 93 -2.05 -3.34 4.86
CA THR A 93 -2.33 -2.39 3.77
C THR A 93 -3.65 -1.62 3.99
N LEU A 94 -4.68 -2.32 4.48
CA LEU A 94 -5.94 -1.67 4.86
C LEU A 94 -5.77 -0.79 6.09
N MET A 95 -5.03 -1.27 7.10
CA MET A 95 -4.81 -0.50 8.33
C MET A 95 -4.08 0.81 8.07
N VAL A 96 -3.00 0.79 7.27
CA VAL A 96 -2.30 2.04 6.91
C VAL A 96 -3.21 2.99 6.13
N THR A 97 -4.10 2.46 5.29
CA THR A 97 -5.06 3.29 4.53
C THR A 97 -6.03 3.99 5.47
N ILE A 98 -6.60 3.28 6.44
CA ILE A 98 -7.52 3.85 7.42
C ILE A 98 -6.82 4.90 8.29
N LEU A 99 -5.62 4.58 8.80
CA LEU A 99 -4.84 5.50 9.62
C LEU A 99 -4.44 6.76 8.85
N PHE A 100 -4.04 6.61 7.59
CA PHE A 100 -3.72 7.74 6.73
C PHE A 100 -4.96 8.64 6.51
N MET A 101 -6.11 8.05 6.18
CA MET A 101 -7.35 8.83 6.03
C MET A 101 -7.73 9.56 7.32
N ALA A 102 -7.60 8.90 8.48
CA ALA A 102 -7.83 9.53 9.77
C ALA A 102 -6.86 10.69 10.02
N THR A 103 -5.59 10.55 9.64
CA THR A 103 -4.57 11.60 9.75
C THR A 103 -5.00 12.86 9.00
N VAL A 104 -5.36 12.71 7.72
CA VAL A 104 -5.76 13.83 6.85
C VAL A 104 -7.04 14.51 7.36
N ILE A 105 -8.02 13.74 7.81
CA ILE A 105 -9.27 14.30 8.36
C ILE A 105 -9.00 15.07 9.66
N LEU A 106 -8.16 14.53 10.55
CA LEU A 106 -7.82 15.18 11.81
C LEU A 106 -6.98 16.43 11.58
N ASP A 107 -6.09 16.41 10.60
CA ASP A 107 -5.27 17.56 10.22
C ASP A 107 -6.16 18.72 9.72
N GLY A 108 -7.03 18.43 8.73
CA GLY A 108 -8.00 19.40 8.24
C GLY A 108 -8.95 19.89 9.35
N GLY A 109 -9.38 19.01 10.26
CA GLY A 109 -10.22 19.37 11.41
C GLY A 109 -9.51 20.27 12.43
N PHE A 110 -8.21 20.09 12.65
CA PHE A 110 -7.39 20.95 13.50
C PHE A 110 -7.25 22.35 12.88
N PHE A 111 -6.94 22.45 11.59
CA PHE A 111 -6.86 23.75 10.89
C PHE A 111 -8.18 24.52 10.87
N LEU A 112 -9.31 23.82 10.90
CA LEU A 112 -10.64 24.44 11.04
C LEU A 112 -11.00 24.81 12.50
N GLY A 113 -10.10 24.57 13.46
CA GLY A 113 -10.30 24.85 14.89
C GLY A 113 -11.35 23.95 15.54
N LYS A 114 -11.64 22.77 14.96
CA LYS A 114 -12.68 21.84 15.43
C LYS A 114 -12.13 20.67 16.24
N VAL A 115 -10.83 20.42 16.16
CA VAL A 115 -10.18 19.23 16.73
C VAL A 115 -8.92 19.64 17.51
N ASN A 116 -8.62 18.91 18.58
CA ASN A 116 -7.40 19.09 19.36
C ASN A 116 -6.18 18.51 18.63
N GLU A 117 -5.09 19.27 18.58
CA GLU A 117 -3.80 18.94 17.96
C GLU A 117 -3.23 17.58 18.41
N TRP A 118 -3.42 17.22 19.69
CA TRP A 118 -2.90 15.96 20.23
C TRP A 118 -3.40 14.71 19.50
N TRP A 119 -4.64 14.75 18.98
CA TRP A 119 -5.18 13.64 18.19
C TRP A 119 -4.43 13.47 16.87
N PHE A 120 -3.99 14.56 16.25
CA PHE A 120 -3.18 14.51 15.04
C PHE A 120 -1.83 13.84 15.34
N HIS A 121 -1.10 14.25 16.38
CA HIS A 121 0.22 13.68 16.68
C HIS A 121 0.18 12.16 16.90
N ILE A 122 -0.80 11.68 17.68
CA ILE A 122 -0.95 10.25 17.99
C ILE A 122 -1.22 9.47 16.70
N ILE A 123 -2.19 9.92 15.90
CA ILE A 123 -2.59 9.22 14.68
C ILE A 123 -1.50 9.32 13.61
N TYR A 124 -0.84 10.46 13.47
CA TYR A 124 0.26 10.67 12.53
C TYR A 124 1.44 9.73 12.80
N LEU A 125 1.87 9.60 14.07
CA LEU A 125 2.93 8.68 14.45
C LEU A 125 2.55 7.21 14.21
N LEU A 126 1.30 6.85 14.52
CA LEU A 126 0.77 5.51 14.19
C LEU A 126 0.75 5.26 12.68
N THR A 127 0.36 6.24 11.88
CA THR A 127 0.37 6.17 10.40
C THR A 127 1.78 5.92 9.89
N LEU A 128 2.78 6.67 10.36
CA LEU A 128 4.18 6.46 9.96
C LEU A 128 4.67 5.04 10.30
N TYR A 129 4.40 4.59 11.52
CA TYR A 129 4.77 3.23 11.95
C TYR A 129 4.10 2.16 11.08
N TYR A 130 2.79 2.24 10.87
CA TYR A 130 2.05 1.28 10.04
C TYR A 130 2.44 1.37 8.58
N TYR A 131 2.82 2.54 8.08
CA TYR A 131 3.30 2.73 6.72
C TYR A 131 4.62 2.00 6.47
N ILE A 132 5.60 2.16 7.35
CA ILE A 132 6.87 1.41 7.26
C ILE A 132 6.61 -0.11 7.32
N LYS A 133 5.77 -0.53 8.27
CA LYS A 133 5.38 -1.94 8.42
C LYS A 133 4.68 -2.48 7.16
N ALA A 134 3.72 -1.75 6.61
CA ALA A 134 2.99 -2.12 5.41
C ALA A 134 3.91 -2.20 4.19
N THR A 135 4.77 -1.20 3.98
CA THR A 135 5.77 -1.20 2.89
C THR A 135 6.71 -2.42 2.98
N GLY A 136 7.18 -2.77 4.18
CA GLY A 136 8.00 -3.96 4.37
C GLY A 136 7.27 -5.27 4.05
N VAL A 137 5.98 -5.38 4.41
CA VAL A 137 5.15 -6.54 4.06
C VAL A 137 4.85 -6.58 2.55
N GLN A 138 4.56 -5.43 1.94
CA GLN A 138 4.34 -5.28 0.50
C GLN A 138 5.57 -5.75 -0.28
N HIS A 139 6.76 -5.29 0.10
CA HIS A 139 8.02 -5.73 -0.52
C HIS A 139 8.22 -7.25 -0.46
N LYS A 140 8.04 -7.86 0.72
CA LYS A 140 8.12 -9.32 0.89
C LYS A 140 7.07 -10.05 0.04
N ALA A 141 5.87 -9.50 -0.05
CA ALA A 141 4.79 -10.04 -0.87
C ALA A 141 5.13 -9.98 -2.36
N PHE A 142 5.70 -8.87 -2.85
CA PHE A 142 6.15 -8.73 -4.24
C PHE A 142 7.18 -9.81 -4.59
N ILE A 143 8.22 -9.99 -3.77
CA ILE A 143 9.24 -11.03 -3.96
C ILE A 143 8.58 -12.42 -3.98
N GLY A 144 7.72 -12.71 -2.99
CA GLY A 144 7.03 -14.00 -2.90
C GLY A 144 6.18 -14.29 -4.14
N SER A 145 5.45 -13.30 -4.65
CA SER A 145 4.64 -13.44 -5.86
C SER A 145 5.48 -13.63 -7.11
N THR A 146 6.62 -12.96 -7.24
CA THR A 146 7.55 -13.16 -8.36
C THR A 146 8.15 -14.56 -8.33
N ASN A 147 8.54 -15.06 -7.16
CA ASN A 147 9.09 -16.42 -7.02
C ASN A 147 8.08 -17.50 -7.43
N ILE A 148 6.79 -17.31 -7.11
CA ILE A 148 5.72 -18.21 -7.54
C ILE A 148 5.62 -18.24 -9.07
N VAL A 149 5.62 -17.09 -9.73
CA VAL A 149 5.51 -17.03 -11.20
C VAL A 149 6.76 -17.57 -11.89
N LEU A 150 7.96 -17.29 -11.36
CA LEU A 150 9.19 -17.88 -11.87
C LEU A 150 9.15 -19.42 -11.77
N ALA A 151 8.62 -19.96 -10.67
CA ALA A 151 8.46 -21.39 -10.51
C ALA A 151 7.46 -22.00 -11.51
N MET A 152 6.40 -21.28 -11.90
CA MET A 152 5.47 -21.71 -12.95
C MET A 152 6.16 -21.82 -14.31
N THR A 153 6.89 -20.77 -14.70
CA THR A 153 7.59 -20.75 -16.01
C THR A 153 8.69 -21.82 -16.15
N LYS A 154 9.21 -22.35 -15.03
CA LYS A 154 10.17 -23.46 -15.05
C LYS A 154 9.48 -24.80 -15.26
N THR A 155 8.27 -24.99 -14.73
CA THR A 155 7.50 -26.22 -14.93
C THR A 155 7.04 -26.35 -16.38
N ASP A 156 6.65 -25.26 -17.04
CA ASP A 156 6.20 -25.29 -18.45
C ASP A 156 7.30 -25.64 -19.47
N ARG A 157 8.57 -25.66 -19.05
CA ARG A 157 9.72 -26.00 -19.91
C ARG A 157 10.16 -27.46 -19.80
N GLN A 158 9.56 -28.23 -18.89
CA GLN A 158 9.80 -29.67 -18.73
C GLN A 158 8.69 -30.45 -19.42
#